data_AF-W8SSQ6-F1
#
_entry.id   AF-W8SSQ6-F1
#
_cell.length_a   1.000
_cell.length_b   1.000
_cell.length_c   1.000
_cell.angle_alpha   90.00
_cell.angle_beta   90.00
_cell.angle_gamma   90.00
#
_symmetry.space_group_name_H-M   'P 1'
#
loop_
_entity.id
_entity.type
_entity.pdbx_description
1 polymer ?
#
loop_
_entity_poly.entity_id
_entity_poly.type
_entity_poly.pdbx_seq_one_letter_code
_entity_poly.pdbx_strand_id
1 'polypeptide(L)'
;MRFARLAPALAALALPAQAQVTGYEWVYLRDIQANPMETVMALTLGVPETDDVVLQARCELTSGPQVSFDFAADPGPIPLETDVSFTVTPEGLSPSTVPATTRANAFIGGVFIDRAPTDPFNLALAAAPVLSWGIDGQPAATVDVSVNQHLVGRFLYECAHFGDQQPDPDGVTLFPAGGGTAAAQSGTMACDMAGQVVSTPGGTPQAVTFVNATEGGRGLAWVAPDGSLHDMAFVEAGASARFGTTTGDVWMILDGPGNCLEMYRPVAGVDRVEIARPAEAFGEE
;
A
#
# COMPACT_ATOMS: atom_id res chain seq x y z
N MET A 1 -51.56 50.80 -15.12
CA MET A 1 -51.35 49.75 -14.11
C MET A 1 -50.03 49.05 -14.43
N ARG A 2 -48.98 49.26 -13.64
CA ARG A 2 -47.65 48.66 -13.85
C ARG A 2 -47.51 47.49 -12.86
N PHE A 3 -47.41 46.26 -13.37
CA PHE A 3 -47.15 45.07 -12.57
C PHE A 3 -45.66 45.02 -12.20
N ALA A 4 -45.36 45.17 -10.91
CA ALA A 4 -44.02 44.95 -10.37
C ALA A 4 -43.74 43.44 -10.33
N ARG A 5 -42.70 43.00 -11.04
CA ARG A 5 -42.21 41.62 -11.00
C ARG A 5 -41.38 41.46 -9.72
N LEU A 6 -41.88 40.71 -8.74
CA LEU A 6 -41.06 40.20 -7.64
C LEU A 6 -40.14 39.10 -8.21
N ALA A 7 -38.84 39.33 -8.15
CA ALA A 7 -37.85 38.29 -8.40
C ALA A 7 -37.74 37.41 -7.13
N PRO A 8 -37.84 36.07 -7.23
CA PRO A 8 -37.61 35.20 -6.09
C PRO A 8 -36.11 35.21 -5.76
N ALA A 9 -35.77 35.67 -4.56
CA ALA A 9 -34.44 35.49 -4.01
C ALA A 9 -34.27 34.00 -3.66
N LEU A 10 -33.53 33.25 -4.48
CA LEU A 10 -33.04 31.94 -4.09
C LEU A 10 -32.08 32.12 -2.91
N ALA A 11 -32.53 31.80 -1.71
CA ALA A 11 -31.66 31.59 -0.57
C ALA A 11 -30.88 30.29 -0.82
N ALA A 12 -29.61 30.40 -1.21
CA ALA A 12 -28.70 29.27 -1.25
C ALA A 12 -28.49 28.76 0.19
N LEU A 13 -29.16 27.67 0.54
CA LEU A 13 -28.90 26.94 1.77
C LEU A 13 -27.52 26.30 1.61
N ALA A 14 -26.50 26.86 2.27
CA ALA A 14 -25.22 26.21 2.42
C ALA A 14 -25.45 24.93 3.25
N LEU A 15 -25.36 23.77 2.60
CA LEU A 15 -25.33 22.50 3.30
C LEU A 15 -24.08 22.47 4.20
N PRO A 16 -24.18 21.89 5.40
CA PRO A 16 -23.03 21.73 6.27
C PRO A 16 -21.96 20.94 5.51
N ALA A 17 -20.75 21.49 5.43
CA ALA A 17 -19.60 20.73 4.99
C ALA A 17 -19.47 19.53 5.92
N GLN A 18 -19.53 18.31 5.36
CA GLN A 18 -19.20 17.12 6.13
C GLN A 18 -17.75 17.28 6.56
N ALA A 19 -17.51 17.29 7.88
CA ALA A 19 -16.15 17.32 8.40
C ALA A 19 -15.45 16.07 7.85
N GLN A 20 -14.36 16.26 7.10
CA GLN A 20 -13.51 15.15 6.70
C GLN A 20 -12.98 14.53 7.99
N VAL A 21 -13.39 13.29 8.27
CA VAL A 21 -12.78 12.50 9.32
C VAL A 21 -11.32 12.28 8.88
N THR A 22 -10.39 12.65 9.75
CA THR A 22 -8.94 12.54 9.51
C THR A 22 -8.40 11.44 10.41
N GLY A 23 -7.27 10.84 10.04
CA GLY A 23 -6.63 9.79 10.82
C GLY A 23 -7.06 8.37 10.45
N TYR A 24 -7.56 8.17 9.22
CA TYR A 24 -7.65 6.82 8.66
C TYR A 24 -6.26 6.31 8.33
N GLU A 25 -6.00 5.05 8.66
CA GLU A 25 -4.76 4.36 8.31
C GLU A 25 -5.04 2.92 7.88
N TRP A 26 -4.16 2.39 7.04
CA TRP A 26 -4.16 0.97 6.75
C TRP A 26 -3.51 0.18 7.88
N VAL A 27 -4.10 -0.95 8.23
CA VAL A 27 -3.59 -1.95 9.18
C VAL A 27 -3.68 -3.32 8.52
N TYR A 28 -2.58 -4.08 8.54
CA TYR A 28 -2.52 -5.43 7.99
C TYR A 28 -2.30 -6.45 9.11
N LEU A 29 -3.30 -7.32 9.30
CA LEU A 29 -3.21 -8.48 10.16
C LEU A 29 -2.88 -9.70 9.31
N ARG A 30 -1.81 -10.38 9.68
CA ARG A 30 -1.34 -11.60 9.02
C ARG A 30 -1.10 -12.68 10.06
N ASP A 31 -1.67 -13.85 9.81
CA ASP A 31 -1.49 -15.05 10.62
C ASP A 31 -1.49 -16.26 9.69
N ILE A 32 -0.31 -16.67 9.23
CA ILE A 32 -0.17 -17.82 8.35
C ILE A 32 -0.05 -19.09 9.17
N GLN A 33 -1.06 -19.95 9.07
CA GLN A 33 -1.13 -21.20 9.79
C GLN A 33 -0.75 -22.38 8.90
N ALA A 34 -0.31 -23.48 9.52
CA ALA A 34 -0.02 -24.72 8.80
C ALA A 34 -1.25 -25.28 8.08
N ASN A 35 -2.45 -25.04 8.64
CA ASN A 35 -3.72 -25.28 7.97
C ASN A 35 -4.17 -24.01 7.23
N PRO A 36 -4.25 -24.01 5.88
CA PRO A 36 -4.69 -22.84 5.12
C PRO A 36 -6.08 -22.31 5.50
N MET A 37 -6.93 -23.13 6.09
CA MET A 37 -8.27 -22.72 6.56
C MET A 37 -8.25 -21.98 7.90
N GLU A 38 -7.12 -22.03 8.60
CA GLU A 38 -6.86 -21.28 9.83
C GLU A 38 -6.05 -20.01 9.57
N THR A 39 -5.52 -19.84 8.34
CA THR A 39 -4.81 -18.62 7.95
C THR A 39 -5.75 -17.43 7.96
N VAL A 40 -5.28 -16.30 8.51
CA VAL A 40 -5.96 -15.02 8.44
C VAL A 40 -5.03 -14.00 7.79
N MET A 41 -5.45 -13.43 6.67
CA MET A 41 -4.85 -12.22 6.09
C MET A 41 -5.97 -11.21 5.92
N ALA A 42 -5.90 -10.11 6.65
CA ALA A 42 -6.93 -9.08 6.67
C ALA A 42 -6.30 -7.69 6.65
N LEU A 43 -6.73 -6.88 5.69
CA LEU A 43 -6.32 -5.49 5.54
C LEU A 43 -7.50 -4.61 5.94
N THR A 44 -7.27 -3.60 6.77
CA THR A 44 -8.32 -2.71 7.28
C THR A 44 -7.90 -1.27 7.08
N LEU A 45 -8.82 -0.42 6.60
CA LEU A 45 -8.69 1.03 6.60
C LEU A 45 -9.69 1.58 7.60
N GLY A 46 -9.17 2.17 8.68
CA GLY A 46 -10.00 2.65 9.78
C GLY A 46 -9.25 3.66 10.65
N VAL A 47 -9.95 4.25 11.61
CA VAL A 47 -9.31 5.08 12.64
C VAL A 47 -8.84 4.16 13.77
N PRO A 48 -7.56 4.21 14.18
CA PRO A 48 -7.00 3.30 15.17
C PRO A 48 -7.73 3.33 16.51
N GLU A 49 -7.85 2.16 17.14
CA GLU A 49 -8.52 1.98 18.44
C GLU A 49 -9.99 2.43 18.46
N THR A 50 -10.62 2.56 17.28
CA THR A 50 -12.05 2.87 17.14
C THR A 50 -12.80 1.80 16.34
N ASP A 51 -14.11 1.93 16.26
CA ASP A 51 -15.00 1.17 15.39
C ASP A 51 -15.26 1.86 14.04
N ASP A 52 -14.58 2.98 13.74
CA ASP A 52 -14.69 3.71 12.48
C ASP A 52 -13.82 3.03 11.42
N VAL A 53 -14.39 2.00 10.77
CA VAL A 53 -13.78 1.27 9.67
C VAL A 53 -14.53 1.55 8.39
N VAL A 54 -13.81 1.98 7.35
CA VAL A 54 -14.40 2.37 6.07
C VAL A 54 -14.13 1.37 4.95
N LEU A 55 -13.14 0.50 5.13
CA LEU A 55 -12.84 -0.59 4.21
C LEU A 55 -12.18 -1.74 4.97
N GLN A 56 -12.61 -2.96 4.70
CA GLN A 56 -11.92 -4.18 5.11
C GLN A 56 -11.74 -5.08 3.90
N ALA A 57 -10.58 -5.71 3.79
CA ALA A 57 -10.28 -6.73 2.80
C ALA A 57 -9.81 -8.00 3.49
N ARG A 58 -10.17 -9.16 2.94
CA ARG A 58 -9.75 -10.47 3.46
C ARG A 58 -9.27 -11.35 2.32
N CYS A 59 -8.18 -12.07 2.53
CA CYS A 59 -7.76 -13.10 1.59
C CYS A 59 -8.51 -14.40 1.89
N GLU A 60 -9.28 -14.87 0.94
CA GLU A 60 -10.00 -16.14 1.00
C GLU A 60 -9.26 -17.20 0.19
N LEU A 61 -9.14 -18.41 0.76
CA LEU A 61 -8.32 -19.50 0.19
C LEU A 61 -9.16 -20.74 -0.21
N THR A 62 -10.48 -20.65 -0.13
CA THR A 62 -11.39 -21.81 -0.26
C THR A 62 -11.35 -22.48 -1.63
N SER A 63 -11.19 -21.71 -2.71
CA SER A 63 -11.20 -22.18 -4.11
C SER A 63 -9.99 -21.70 -4.91
N GLY A 64 -8.96 -21.24 -4.20
CA GLY A 64 -7.84 -20.45 -4.73
C GLY A 64 -7.80 -19.07 -4.07
N PRO A 65 -6.71 -18.31 -4.25
CA PRO A 65 -6.60 -16.98 -3.65
C PRO A 65 -7.63 -16.02 -4.24
N GLN A 66 -8.47 -15.47 -3.37
CA GLN A 66 -9.41 -14.41 -3.67
C GLN A 66 -9.29 -13.32 -2.61
N VAL A 67 -9.64 -12.10 -2.98
CA VAL A 67 -9.75 -10.98 -2.06
C VAL A 67 -11.21 -10.58 -2.00
N SER A 68 -11.81 -10.70 -0.81
CA SER A 68 -13.12 -10.15 -0.52
C SER A 68 -12.95 -8.77 0.11
N PHE A 69 -13.72 -7.79 -0.35
CA PHE A 69 -13.72 -6.42 0.16
C PHE A 69 -15.10 -6.06 0.69
N ASP A 70 -15.13 -5.42 1.86
CA ASP A 70 -16.29 -4.76 2.44
C ASP A 70 -16.00 -3.25 2.50
N PHE A 71 -16.77 -2.44 1.78
CA PHE A 71 -16.67 -0.98 1.78
C PHE A 71 -17.83 -0.37 2.57
N ALA A 72 -17.52 0.62 3.40
CA ALA A 72 -18.52 1.51 3.97
C ALA A 72 -19.06 2.42 2.86
N ALA A 73 -20.32 2.21 2.49
CA ALA A 73 -21.01 2.98 1.48
C ALA A 73 -22.51 2.94 1.78
N ASP A 74 -23.15 4.09 1.94
CA ASP A 74 -24.59 4.14 2.25
C ASP A 74 -25.40 3.64 1.04
N PRO A 75 -26.12 2.50 1.15
CA PRO A 75 -26.97 2.02 0.07
C PRO A 75 -28.25 2.85 -0.09
N GLY A 76 -28.54 3.76 0.86
CA GLY A 76 -29.76 4.55 0.89
C GLY A 76 -31.00 3.64 0.92
N PRO A 77 -31.92 3.76 -0.05
CA PRO A 77 -33.12 2.92 -0.11
C PRO A 77 -32.89 1.55 -0.78
N ILE A 78 -31.67 1.24 -1.24
CA ILE A 78 -31.38 -0.03 -1.93
C ILE A 78 -31.43 -1.18 -0.89
N PRO A 79 -32.24 -2.24 -1.11
CA PRO A 79 -32.27 -3.39 -0.21
C PRO A 79 -30.90 -4.07 -0.09
N LEU A 80 -30.66 -4.75 1.02
CA LEU A 80 -29.49 -5.63 1.17
C LEU A 80 -29.57 -6.82 0.19
N GLU A 81 -28.42 -7.43 -0.08
CA GLU A 81 -28.22 -8.52 -1.04
C GLU A 81 -28.71 -8.17 -2.46
N THR A 82 -28.56 -6.89 -2.85
CA THR A 82 -28.90 -6.41 -4.20
C THR A 82 -27.64 -6.14 -4.99
N ASP A 83 -27.58 -6.63 -6.22
CA ASP A 83 -26.48 -6.33 -7.14
C ASP A 83 -26.51 -4.86 -7.54
N VAL A 84 -25.35 -4.21 -7.45
CA VAL A 84 -25.16 -2.79 -7.74
C VAL A 84 -23.87 -2.56 -8.55
N SER A 85 -23.77 -1.40 -9.19
CA SER A 85 -22.52 -0.90 -9.75
C SER A 85 -21.80 -0.08 -8.70
N PHE A 86 -20.58 -0.48 -8.35
CA PHE A 86 -19.73 0.25 -7.41
C PHE A 86 -18.57 0.88 -8.15
N THR A 87 -18.24 2.13 -7.82
CA THR A 87 -17.16 2.88 -8.46
C THR A 87 -16.14 3.32 -7.44
N VAL A 88 -14.85 3.11 -7.72
CA VAL A 88 -13.71 3.68 -7.00
C VAL A 88 -12.99 4.66 -7.93
N THR A 89 -12.70 5.84 -7.44
CA THR A 89 -12.07 6.94 -8.16
C THR A 89 -10.85 7.42 -7.38
N PRO A 90 -9.64 7.00 -7.77
CA PRO A 90 -8.42 7.55 -7.20
C PRO A 90 -8.24 9.00 -7.67
N GLU A 91 -7.76 9.88 -6.79
CA GLU A 91 -7.52 11.27 -7.14
C GLU A 91 -6.56 11.39 -8.34
N GLY A 92 -6.97 12.18 -9.34
CA GLY A 92 -6.18 12.41 -10.55
C GLY A 92 -6.17 11.25 -11.55
N LEU A 93 -6.88 10.15 -11.29
CA LEU A 93 -6.96 8.97 -12.16
C LEU A 93 -8.38 8.70 -12.66
N SER A 94 -8.50 7.83 -13.66
CA SER A 94 -9.79 7.39 -14.18
C SER A 94 -10.51 6.50 -13.16
N PRO A 95 -11.85 6.61 -13.03
CA PRO A 95 -12.63 5.74 -12.16
C PRO A 95 -12.62 4.29 -12.66
N SER A 96 -12.72 3.35 -11.72
CA SER A 96 -12.91 1.93 -11.96
C SER A 96 -14.28 1.52 -11.42
N THR A 97 -15.14 1.01 -12.31
CA THR A 97 -16.50 0.57 -11.97
C THR A 97 -16.60 -0.95 -12.06
N VAL A 98 -17.23 -1.55 -11.05
CA VAL A 98 -17.28 -3.00 -10.87
C VAL A 98 -18.65 -3.47 -10.38
N PRO A 99 -19.06 -4.71 -10.69
CA PRO A 99 -20.22 -5.32 -10.06
C PRO A 99 -19.92 -5.58 -8.58
N ALA A 100 -20.92 -5.36 -7.73
CA ALA A 100 -20.85 -5.56 -6.30
C ALA A 100 -22.23 -5.92 -5.74
N THR A 101 -22.28 -6.31 -4.47
CA THR A 101 -23.55 -6.65 -3.78
C THR A 101 -23.68 -5.82 -2.51
N THR A 102 -24.85 -5.24 -2.27
CA THR A 102 -25.11 -4.54 -1.00
C THR A 102 -25.15 -5.52 0.17
N ARG A 103 -24.47 -5.22 1.27
CA ARG A 103 -24.46 -6.08 2.47
C ARG A 103 -24.43 -5.26 3.75
N ALA A 104 -24.92 -5.86 4.82
CA ALA A 104 -24.73 -5.37 6.17
C ALA A 104 -23.92 -6.42 6.94
N ASN A 105 -22.66 -6.09 7.24
CA ASN A 105 -21.87 -6.89 8.15
C ASN A 105 -21.81 -6.19 9.52
N ALA A 106 -21.29 -6.86 10.55
CA ALA A 106 -21.34 -6.37 11.93
C ALA A 106 -20.46 -5.12 12.18
N PHE A 107 -19.54 -4.79 11.27
CA PHE A 107 -18.52 -3.74 11.43
C PHE A 107 -18.59 -2.68 10.31
N ILE A 108 -19.04 -3.07 9.11
CA ILE A 108 -19.11 -2.27 7.89
C ILE A 108 -20.44 -2.57 7.20
N GLY A 109 -21.25 -1.52 7.04
CA GLY A 109 -22.44 -1.56 6.19
C GLY A 109 -22.15 -0.92 4.85
N GLY A 110 -22.46 -1.62 3.76
CA GLY A 110 -22.42 -1.02 2.43
C GLY A 110 -22.31 -2.03 1.32
N VAL A 111 -21.10 -2.24 0.81
CA VAL A 111 -20.87 -2.94 -0.46
C VAL A 111 -19.81 -4.01 -0.32
N PHE A 112 -20.11 -5.19 -0.85
CA PHE A 112 -19.24 -6.35 -0.88
C PHE A 112 -18.77 -6.68 -2.30
N ILE A 113 -17.48 -7.00 -2.46
CA ILE A 113 -16.84 -7.28 -3.75
C ILE A 113 -15.84 -8.43 -3.59
N ASP A 114 -15.93 -9.46 -4.44
CA ASP A 114 -14.92 -10.53 -4.54
C ASP A 114 -14.09 -10.42 -5.81
N ARG A 115 -12.76 -10.50 -5.70
CA ARG A 115 -11.83 -10.41 -6.83
C ARG A 115 -10.65 -11.36 -6.73
N ALA A 116 -10.01 -11.62 -7.87
CA ALA A 116 -8.67 -12.18 -7.85
C ALA A 116 -7.69 -11.15 -7.26
N PRO A 117 -6.63 -11.55 -6.53
CA PRO A 117 -5.64 -10.63 -6.00
C PRO A 117 -4.95 -9.77 -7.08
N THR A 118 -4.80 -10.33 -8.29
CA THR A 118 -4.19 -9.67 -9.44
C THR A 118 -5.17 -8.87 -10.29
N ASP A 119 -6.41 -8.66 -9.82
CA ASP A 119 -7.40 -7.88 -10.57
C ASP A 119 -6.96 -6.40 -10.68
N PRO A 120 -7.02 -5.77 -11.87
CA PRO A 120 -6.66 -4.36 -12.03
C PRO A 120 -7.45 -3.39 -11.14
N PHE A 121 -8.64 -3.76 -10.67
CA PHE A 121 -9.39 -2.97 -9.68
C PHE A 121 -8.59 -2.75 -8.40
N ASN A 122 -7.86 -3.78 -7.93
CA ASN A 122 -7.12 -3.70 -6.67
C ASN A 122 -5.98 -2.67 -6.74
N LEU A 123 -5.42 -2.43 -7.94
CA LEU A 123 -4.41 -1.40 -8.15
C LEU A 123 -4.97 0.01 -7.87
N ALA A 124 -6.26 0.24 -8.11
CA ALA A 124 -6.88 1.54 -7.86
C ALA A 124 -6.82 1.93 -6.37
N LEU A 125 -6.81 0.96 -5.45
CA LEU A 125 -6.74 1.20 -4.00
C LEU A 125 -5.36 1.72 -3.55
N ALA A 126 -4.31 1.40 -4.30
CA ALA A 126 -2.94 1.83 -4.02
C ALA A 126 -2.47 2.99 -4.93
N ALA A 127 -3.31 3.45 -5.87
CA ALA A 127 -2.86 4.31 -6.96
C ALA A 127 -2.81 5.80 -6.63
N ALA A 128 -3.50 6.24 -5.57
CA ALA A 128 -3.57 7.66 -5.18
C ALA A 128 -3.75 7.81 -3.66
N PRO A 129 -3.25 8.90 -3.06
CA PRO A 129 -3.37 9.15 -1.63
C PRO A 129 -4.81 9.46 -1.20
N VAL A 130 -5.68 9.89 -2.12
CA VAL A 130 -7.10 10.14 -1.85
C VAL A 130 -7.94 9.27 -2.77
N LEU A 131 -8.90 8.56 -2.19
CA LEU A 131 -9.86 7.74 -2.93
C LEU A 131 -11.27 8.25 -2.68
N SER A 132 -12.09 8.23 -3.73
CA SER A 132 -13.54 8.38 -3.61
C SER A 132 -14.23 7.11 -4.07
N TRP A 133 -15.27 6.67 -3.36
CA TRP A 133 -16.03 5.49 -3.77
C TRP A 133 -17.51 5.58 -3.43
N GLY A 134 -18.34 4.86 -4.17
CA GLY A 134 -19.77 4.82 -3.92
C GLY A 134 -20.53 3.91 -4.87
N ILE A 135 -21.79 3.68 -4.52
CA ILE A 135 -22.77 3.02 -5.39
C ILE A 135 -23.22 4.04 -6.44
N ASP A 136 -23.34 3.62 -7.70
CA ASP A 136 -23.80 4.50 -8.77
C ASP A 136 -25.17 5.14 -8.44
N GLY A 137 -25.26 6.46 -8.60
CA GLY A 137 -26.42 7.25 -8.21
C GLY A 137 -26.57 7.58 -6.71
N GLN A 138 -25.69 7.08 -5.84
CA GLN A 138 -25.62 7.46 -4.41
C GLN A 138 -24.47 8.46 -4.15
N PRO A 139 -24.49 9.19 -3.02
CA PRO A 139 -23.35 9.98 -2.59
C PRO A 139 -22.10 9.11 -2.39
N ALA A 140 -20.95 9.58 -2.90
CA ALA A 140 -19.67 8.91 -2.72
C ALA A 140 -18.99 9.34 -1.41
N ALA A 141 -18.33 8.42 -0.74
CA ALA A 141 -17.35 8.70 0.31
C ALA A 141 -16.05 9.21 -0.32
N THR A 142 -15.29 10.04 0.39
CA THR A 142 -13.93 10.44 0.02
C THR A 142 -13.03 10.33 1.24
N VAL A 143 -11.93 9.60 1.13
CA VAL A 143 -11.03 9.29 2.23
C VAL A 143 -9.59 9.48 1.79
N ASP A 144 -8.79 10.07 2.67
CA ASP A 144 -7.32 10.06 2.56
C ASP A 144 -6.82 8.70 3.06
N VAL A 145 -6.15 7.96 2.17
CA VAL A 145 -5.67 6.59 2.37
C VAL A 145 -4.14 6.52 2.34
N SER A 146 -3.46 7.67 2.42
CA SER A 146 -2.01 7.77 2.27
C SER A 146 -1.22 7.10 3.40
N VAL A 147 -1.77 7.06 4.61
CA VAL A 147 -1.12 6.47 5.78
C VAL A 147 -1.05 4.95 5.65
N ASN A 148 0.17 4.42 5.53
CA ASN A 148 0.51 3.00 5.31
C ASN A 148 -0.09 2.37 4.05
N GLN A 149 -0.23 3.13 2.97
CA GLN A 149 -0.81 2.62 1.71
C GLN A 149 -0.12 1.35 1.14
N HIS A 150 1.08 1.02 1.62
CA HIS A 150 1.95 -0.11 1.28
C HIS A 150 1.33 -1.42 1.60
N LEU A 151 0.62 -1.42 2.72
CA LEU A 151 -0.01 -2.60 3.24
C LEU A 151 -1.03 -3.13 2.23
N VAL A 152 -1.59 -2.28 1.36
CA VAL A 152 -2.42 -2.70 0.22
C VAL A 152 -1.62 -3.60 -0.73
N GLY A 153 -0.48 -3.13 -1.23
CA GLY A 153 0.33 -3.89 -2.19
C GLY A 153 0.92 -5.17 -1.58
N ARG A 154 1.41 -5.09 -0.34
CA ARG A 154 1.89 -6.25 0.42
C ARG A 154 0.80 -7.30 0.58
N PHE A 155 -0.37 -6.90 1.07
CA PHE A 155 -1.53 -7.79 1.25
C PHE A 155 -1.92 -8.49 -0.06
N LEU A 156 -2.01 -7.74 -1.16
CA LEU A 156 -2.36 -8.29 -2.47
C LEU A 156 -1.30 -9.27 -2.99
N TYR A 157 -0.01 -8.94 -2.81
CA TYR A 157 1.10 -9.80 -3.21
C TYR A 157 1.11 -11.10 -2.41
N GLU A 158 1.03 -11.02 -1.07
CA GLU A 158 1.05 -12.19 -0.20
C GLU A 158 -0.19 -13.07 -0.41
N CYS A 159 -1.37 -12.47 -0.62
CA CYS A 159 -2.57 -13.22 -0.96
C CYS A 159 -2.38 -13.98 -2.30
N ALA A 160 -1.84 -13.33 -3.33
CA ALA A 160 -1.57 -13.96 -4.62
C ALA A 160 -0.56 -15.13 -4.54
N HIS A 161 0.39 -15.06 -3.61
CA HIS A 161 1.49 -16.02 -3.46
C HIS A 161 1.37 -16.85 -2.18
N PHE A 162 0.16 -17.04 -1.65
CA PHE A 162 -0.06 -17.75 -0.40
C PHE A 162 0.59 -19.14 -0.38
N GLY A 163 0.58 -19.86 -1.51
CA GLY A 163 1.15 -21.21 -1.61
C GLY A 163 2.66 -21.30 -1.37
N ASP A 164 3.38 -20.18 -1.47
CA ASP A 164 4.83 -20.10 -1.26
C ASP A 164 5.19 -19.66 0.17
N GLN A 165 4.20 -19.27 0.98
CA GLN A 165 4.41 -18.74 2.31
C GLN A 165 4.67 -19.86 3.33
N GLN A 166 5.58 -19.61 4.28
CA GLN A 166 5.77 -20.48 5.43
C GLN A 166 4.84 -20.07 6.57
N PRO A 167 4.41 -21.02 7.42
CA PRO A 167 3.68 -20.70 8.65
C PRO A 167 4.48 -19.75 9.54
N ASP A 168 3.77 -18.85 10.19
CA ASP A 168 4.37 -17.88 11.08
C ASP A 168 4.87 -18.56 12.35
N PRO A 169 6.18 -18.50 12.65
CA PRO A 169 6.73 -19.20 13.81
C PRO A 169 6.19 -18.64 15.14
N ASP A 170 5.83 -17.36 15.13
CA ASP A 170 5.39 -16.60 16.31
C ASP A 170 3.87 -16.30 16.30
N GLY A 171 3.13 -16.80 15.30
CA GLY A 171 1.69 -16.58 15.13
C GLY A 171 1.34 -15.21 14.54
N VAL A 172 0.28 -14.58 15.06
CA VAL A 172 -0.30 -13.34 14.50
C VAL A 172 0.74 -12.22 14.47
N THR A 173 1.05 -11.77 13.25
CA THR A 173 1.81 -10.56 12.97
C THR A 173 0.83 -9.44 12.66
N LEU A 174 0.84 -8.41 13.49
CA LEU A 174 0.23 -7.12 13.18
C LEU A 174 1.34 -6.25 12.62
N PHE A 175 1.18 -5.75 11.40
CA PHE A 175 2.05 -4.71 10.85
C PHE A 175 1.45 -3.36 11.26
N PRO A 176 1.98 -2.69 12.30
CA PRO A 176 1.44 -1.42 12.77
C PRO A 176 1.80 -0.28 11.82
N ALA A 177 1.13 0.86 11.98
CA ALA A 177 1.37 2.13 11.29
C ALA A 177 2.71 2.82 11.64
N GLY A 178 3.74 2.04 11.94
CA GLY A 178 4.84 2.41 12.79
C GLY A 178 6.04 3.04 12.10
N GLY A 179 5.83 3.94 11.14
CA GLY A 179 6.80 4.81 10.46
C GLY A 179 8.05 5.11 11.27
N GLY A 180 9.03 4.22 11.22
CA GLY A 180 10.29 4.37 11.91
C GLY A 180 11.16 5.32 11.11
N THR A 181 11.24 6.60 11.50
CA THR A 181 12.16 7.55 10.85
C THR A 181 13.61 7.09 10.99
N ALA A 182 14.10 6.37 9.99
CA ALA A 182 15.47 5.92 9.93
C ALA A 182 16.42 7.12 9.89
N ALA A 183 17.44 7.12 10.75
CA ALA A 183 18.50 8.10 10.66
C ALA A 183 19.22 7.98 9.32
N ALA A 184 19.44 9.12 8.63
CA ALA A 184 20.15 9.16 7.36
C ALA A 184 21.56 8.54 7.49
N GLN A 185 21.82 7.49 6.71
CA GLN A 185 23.11 6.81 6.72
C GLN A 185 24.11 7.46 5.77
N SER A 186 25.39 7.43 6.13
CA SER A 186 26.43 7.96 5.24
C SER A 186 26.50 7.14 3.95
N GLY A 187 26.49 7.83 2.80
CA GLY A 187 26.54 7.20 1.48
C GLY A 187 25.18 6.92 0.85
N THR A 188 24.07 7.17 1.56
CA THR A 188 22.73 7.12 0.96
C THR A 188 22.51 8.29 0.00
N MET A 189 21.87 8.02 -1.12
CA MET A 189 21.47 8.96 -2.14
C MET A 189 19.97 8.75 -2.44
N ALA A 190 19.29 9.80 -2.89
CA ALA A 190 17.89 9.71 -3.28
C ALA A 190 17.74 9.06 -4.66
N CYS A 191 16.54 8.57 -4.95
CA CYS A 191 16.22 7.86 -6.19
C CYS A 191 16.11 8.77 -7.43
N ASP A 192 16.05 10.08 -7.27
CA ASP A 192 16.16 11.05 -8.37
C ASP A 192 17.53 10.99 -9.07
N MET A 193 18.54 10.43 -8.39
CA MET A 193 19.86 10.14 -8.95
C MET A 193 19.87 8.85 -9.80
N ALA A 194 18.80 8.05 -9.81
CA ALA A 194 18.71 6.86 -10.65
C ALA A 194 18.86 7.23 -12.13
N GLY A 195 19.75 6.53 -12.84
CA GLY A 195 20.13 6.86 -14.22
C GLY A 195 21.12 8.02 -14.37
N GLN A 196 21.43 8.76 -13.29
CA GLN A 196 22.46 9.82 -13.27
C GLN A 196 23.76 9.36 -12.62
N VAL A 197 23.69 8.40 -11.68
CA VAL A 197 24.86 7.80 -11.04
C VAL A 197 25.08 6.38 -11.53
N VAL A 198 26.35 6.04 -11.75
CA VAL A 198 26.81 4.71 -12.12
C VAL A 198 28.01 4.31 -11.27
N SER A 199 28.29 3.02 -11.18
CA SER A 199 29.54 2.55 -10.59
C SER A 199 30.73 3.05 -11.40
N THR A 200 31.78 3.51 -10.73
CA THR A 200 33.03 3.92 -11.38
C THR A 200 34.12 2.91 -11.07
N PRO A 201 34.91 2.46 -12.07
CA PRO A 201 36.04 1.58 -11.80
C PRO A 201 37.01 2.20 -10.77
N GLY A 202 37.41 1.40 -9.78
CA GLY A 202 38.36 1.79 -8.73
C GLY A 202 37.68 1.97 -7.38
N GLY A 203 38.38 2.64 -6.46
CA GLY A 203 37.96 2.74 -5.06
C GLY A 203 38.62 1.69 -4.16
N THR A 204 38.33 1.77 -2.87
CA THR A 204 38.89 0.83 -1.89
C THR A 204 38.01 -0.41 -1.84
N PRO A 205 38.54 -1.63 -2.09
CA PRO A 205 37.78 -2.86 -1.91
C PRO A 205 37.34 -3.02 -0.45
N GLN A 206 36.08 -3.37 -0.26
CA GLN A 206 35.52 -3.68 1.06
C GLN A 206 34.35 -4.65 0.94
N ALA A 207 33.79 -5.06 2.07
CA ALA A 207 32.55 -5.80 2.11
C ALA A 207 31.50 -4.97 2.83
N VAL A 208 30.27 -4.95 2.31
CA VAL A 208 29.13 -4.27 2.92
C VAL A 208 28.05 -5.31 3.23
N THR A 209 27.48 -5.21 4.43
CA THR A 209 26.34 -6.01 4.89
C THR A 209 25.11 -5.12 4.86
N PHE A 210 24.19 -5.40 3.94
CA PHE A 210 22.87 -4.78 3.93
C PHE A 210 21.98 -5.54 4.89
N VAL A 211 21.38 -4.84 5.84
CA VAL A 211 20.40 -5.40 6.78
C VAL A 211 19.08 -4.76 6.49
N ASN A 212 18.10 -5.57 6.14
CA ASN A 212 16.76 -5.09 5.97
C ASN A 212 16.11 -4.92 7.35
N ALA A 213 16.08 -3.68 7.83
CA ALA A 213 15.44 -3.31 9.09
C ALA A 213 13.97 -2.94 8.90
N THR A 214 13.44 -3.11 7.70
CA THR A 214 12.03 -2.90 7.39
C THR A 214 11.21 -4.17 7.51
N GLU A 215 9.88 -4.01 7.47
CA GLU A 215 8.93 -5.11 7.53
C GLU A 215 8.66 -5.76 6.17
N GLY A 216 9.00 -5.08 5.07
CA GLY A 216 8.85 -5.57 3.69
C GLY A 216 10.15 -6.16 3.13
N GLY A 217 10.05 -7.03 2.13
CA GLY A 217 11.25 -7.52 1.43
C GLY A 217 11.93 -6.41 0.60
N ARG A 218 13.24 -6.55 0.36
CA ARG A 218 14.06 -5.56 -0.35
C ARG A 218 14.91 -6.18 -1.45
N GLY A 219 14.73 -5.70 -2.68
CA GLY A 219 15.64 -5.99 -3.78
C GLY A 219 16.94 -5.20 -3.64
N LEU A 220 18.06 -5.86 -3.93
CA LEU A 220 19.38 -5.25 -4.02
C LEU A 220 19.90 -5.39 -5.44
N ALA A 221 20.10 -4.26 -6.11
CA ALA A 221 20.67 -4.21 -7.45
C ALA A 221 21.98 -3.42 -7.46
N TRP A 222 22.97 -3.92 -8.19
CA TRP A 222 24.20 -3.18 -8.48
C TRP A 222 24.03 -2.37 -9.76
N VAL A 223 24.41 -1.09 -9.73
CA VAL A 223 24.33 -0.19 -10.89
C VAL A 223 25.67 -0.21 -11.61
N ALA A 224 25.76 -0.94 -12.72
CA ALA A 224 27.00 -1.11 -13.47
C ALA A 224 27.51 0.22 -14.08
N PRO A 225 28.79 0.28 -14.52
CA PRO A 225 29.36 1.49 -15.14
C PRO A 225 28.65 1.97 -16.42
N ASP A 226 27.90 1.11 -17.09
CA ASP A 226 27.08 1.46 -18.26
C ASP A 226 25.64 1.87 -17.89
N GLY A 227 25.32 1.89 -16.59
CA GLY A 227 24.00 2.24 -16.06
C GLY A 227 23.01 1.08 -16.03
N SER A 228 23.38 -0.13 -16.44
CA SER A 228 22.52 -1.31 -16.31
C SER A 228 22.39 -1.74 -14.84
N LEU A 229 21.20 -2.23 -14.48
CA LEU A 229 20.92 -2.79 -13.16
C LEU A 229 21.15 -4.30 -13.20
N HIS A 230 21.95 -4.79 -12.25
CA HIS A 230 22.17 -6.20 -12.02
C HIS A 230 21.55 -6.60 -10.68
N ASP A 231 20.50 -7.41 -10.71
CA ASP A 231 19.88 -7.94 -9.50
C ASP A 231 20.85 -8.88 -8.79
N MET A 232 21.17 -8.58 -7.54
CA MET A 232 22.16 -9.31 -6.75
C MET A 232 21.50 -10.20 -5.69
N ALA A 233 20.45 -9.70 -5.03
CA ALA A 233 19.69 -10.46 -4.04
C ALA A 233 18.32 -9.83 -3.75
N PHE A 234 17.48 -10.61 -3.09
CA PHE A 234 16.31 -10.15 -2.36
C PHE A 234 16.52 -10.45 -0.88
N VAL A 235 16.29 -9.47 -0.01
CA VAL A 235 16.52 -9.54 1.43
C VAL A 235 15.18 -9.43 2.14
N GLU A 236 14.72 -10.52 2.76
CA GLU A 236 13.50 -10.54 3.56
C GLU A 236 13.58 -9.59 4.76
N ALA A 237 12.43 -9.27 5.35
CA ALA A 237 12.34 -8.47 6.57
C ALA A 237 13.21 -9.05 7.69
N GLY A 238 14.00 -8.20 8.36
CA GLY A 238 14.95 -8.60 9.41
C GLY A 238 16.17 -9.40 8.93
N ALA A 239 16.23 -9.79 7.66
CA ALA A 239 17.34 -10.54 7.09
C ALA A 239 18.50 -9.63 6.68
N SER A 240 19.62 -10.24 6.29
CA SER A 240 20.78 -9.51 5.79
C SER A 240 21.51 -10.24 4.67
N ALA A 241 22.18 -9.48 3.81
CA ALA A 241 23.03 -10.00 2.74
C ALA A 241 24.35 -9.25 2.69
N ARG A 242 25.46 -9.96 2.43
CA ARG A 242 26.81 -9.42 2.44
C ARG A 242 27.47 -9.57 1.07
N PHE A 243 28.04 -8.49 0.56
CA PHE A 243 28.67 -8.45 -0.76
C PHE A 243 30.09 -7.87 -0.69
N GLY A 244 30.97 -8.38 -1.55
CA GLY A 244 32.22 -7.68 -1.88
C GLY A 244 31.94 -6.55 -2.86
N THR A 245 32.46 -5.36 -2.57
CA THR A 245 32.20 -4.13 -3.33
C THR A 245 33.40 -3.19 -3.23
N THR A 246 33.34 -2.04 -3.89
CA THR A 246 34.33 -0.96 -3.79
C THR A 246 33.63 0.35 -3.43
N THR A 247 34.38 1.33 -2.91
CA THR A 247 33.84 2.69 -2.71
C THR A 247 33.45 3.40 -4.02
N GLY A 248 33.82 2.84 -5.18
CA GLY A 248 33.41 3.30 -6.50
C GLY A 248 32.05 2.78 -6.94
N ASP A 249 31.56 1.70 -6.31
CA ASP A 249 30.31 1.05 -6.69
C ASP A 249 29.09 1.87 -6.27
N VAL A 250 27.97 1.61 -6.94
CA VAL A 250 26.66 2.14 -6.62
C VAL A 250 25.67 1.00 -6.53
N TRP A 251 24.87 1.02 -5.47
CA TRP A 251 23.80 0.08 -5.19
C TRP A 251 22.47 0.81 -5.27
N MET A 252 21.45 0.10 -5.74
CA MET A 252 20.06 0.51 -5.71
C MET A 252 19.29 -0.49 -4.86
N ILE A 253 18.55 0.03 -3.90
CA ILE A 253 17.65 -0.72 -3.04
C ILE A 253 16.24 -0.50 -3.57
N LEU A 254 15.51 -1.60 -3.73
CA LEU A 254 14.22 -1.65 -4.40
C LEU A 254 13.18 -2.26 -3.45
N ASP A 255 11.95 -1.79 -3.51
CA ASP A 255 10.77 -2.39 -2.82
C ASP A 255 9.88 -3.17 -3.82
N GLY A 256 10.30 -3.29 -5.08
CA GLY A 256 9.63 -4.02 -6.15
C GLY A 256 10.34 -3.82 -7.50
N PRO A 257 9.94 -4.54 -8.57
CA PRO A 257 10.56 -4.41 -9.88
C PRO A 257 10.52 -2.97 -10.41
N GLY A 258 11.69 -2.35 -10.52
CA GLY A 258 11.85 -1.00 -11.06
C GLY A 258 11.46 0.15 -10.12
N ASN A 259 11.04 -0.13 -8.89
CA ASN A 259 10.74 0.91 -7.92
C ASN A 259 11.93 1.15 -6.98
N CYS A 260 12.63 2.26 -7.22
CA CYS A 260 13.79 2.65 -6.42
C CYS A 260 13.30 3.20 -5.08
N LEU A 261 13.85 2.65 -4.00
CA LEU A 261 13.61 3.11 -2.64
C LEU A 261 14.70 4.05 -2.16
N GLU A 262 15.95 3.63 -2.34
CA GLU A 262 17.12 4.43 -2.08
C GLU A 262 18.33 3.94 -2.87
N MET A 263 19.30 4.81 -3.06
CA MET A 263 20.58 4.44 -3.65
C MET A 263 21.68 4.53 -2.59
N TYR A 264 22.72 3.72 -2.72
CA TYR A 264 23.82 3.66 -1.77
C TYR A 264 25.17 3.60 -2.46
N ARG A 265 26.11 4.44 -2.03
CA ARG A 265 27.52 4.38 -2.43
C ARG A 265 28.35 3.95 -1.21
N PRO A 266 29.09 2.85 -1.27
CA PRO A 266 29.91 2.39 -0.16
C PRO A 266 30.91 3.45 0.30
N VAL A 267 30.92 3.73 1.60
CA VAL A 267 31.88 4.63 2.25
C VAL A 267 32.98 3.79 2.88
N ALA A 268 34.24 4.22 2.75
CA ALA A 268 35.38 3.46 3.28
C ALA A 268 35.23 3.26 4.80
N GLY A 269 35.31 2.01 5.26
CA GLY A 269 35.22 1.66 6.68
C GLY A 269 33.79 1.53 7.21
N VAL A 270 32.77 1.72 6.36
CA VAL A 270 31.37 1.38 6.67
C VAL A 270 31.09 0.00 6.07
N ASP A 271 30.89 -1.00 6.92
CA ASP A 271 30.69 -2.40 6.53
C ASP A 271 29.25 -2.91 6.77
N ARG A 272 28.37 -2.02 7.24
CA ARG A 272 26.96 -2.26 7.53
C ARG A 272 26.10 -1.10 7.07
N VAL A 273 25.00 -1.41 6.41
CA VAL A 273 23.96 -0.48 5.96
C VAL A 273 22.63 -1.05 6.43
N GLU A 274 21.85 -0.26 7.15
CA GLU A 274 20.49 -0.66 7.52
C GLU A 274 19.51 -0.05 6.53
N ILE A 275 18.85 -0.89 5.75
CA ILE A 275 17.74 -0.47 4.90
C ILE A 275 16.58 -0.27 5.84
N ALA A 276 16.27 0.98 6.10
CA ALA A 276 15.22 1.36 7.04
C ALA A 276 14.28 2.41 6.42
N ARG A 277 14.47 2.74 5.14
CA ARG A 277 13.47 3.54 4.44
C ARG A 277 12.21 2.73 4.22
N PRO A 278 11.06 3.28 4.58
CA PRO A 278 9.80 2.69 4.24
C PRO A 278 9.57 2.75 2.75
N ALA A 279 9.00 1.69 2.20
CA ALA A 279 8.76 1.59 0.76
C ALA A 279 7.91 2.78 0.24
N GLU A 280 8.38 3.55 -0.75
CA GLU A 280 7.73 4.81 -1.15
C GLU A 280 6.44 4.59 -1.98
N ALA A 281 6.31 3.49 -2.72
CA ALA A 281 5.06 3.14 -3.44
C ALA A 281 3.92 2.72 -2.50
N PHE A 282 4.16 2.93 -1.23
CA PHE A 282 3.80 2.05 -0.17
C PHE A 282 3.71 2.94 1.16
N GLY A 283 4.37 4.08 1.29
CA GLY A 283 4.20 4.95 2.50
C GLY A 283 4.86 4.40 3.77
N GLU A 284 4.81 5.16 4.87
CA GLU A 284 5.65 4.98 6.08
C GLU A 284 5.48 3.62 6.79
N GLU A 285 6.42 2.67 6.56
CA GLU A 285 6.71 1.45 7.35
C GLU A 285 7.35 1.71 8.72
#